data_AF-A0A315A552-F1
#
_entry.id   AF-A0A315A552-F1
#
_cell.length_a   1.000
_cell.length_b   1.000
_cell.length_c   1.000
_cell.angle_alpha   90.00
_cell.angle_beta   90.00
_cell.angle_gamma   90.00
#
_symmetry.space_group_name_H-M   'P 1'
#
loop_
_entity.id
_entity.type
_entity.pdbx_description
1 polymer ?
#
loop_
_entity_poly.entity_id
_entity_poly.type
_entity_poly.pdbx_seq_one_letter_code
_entity_poly.pdbx_strand_id
1 'polypeptide(L)'
;MPWERDERIVFQKIKKKRVASAAELSLEKELLERLRGEAAKMRKWVKVKKAGVTQAVVDDIKFIWKTNELAMVKFDVPLCRNMHRAQEIVETKTGGMVVWRKKDTLVIYRGCNYQSSSKIFPKMRPCSADCQETSSSDHMQPDLEESSSYQCKSFESPVDEKMSGKDAEEDCIQTGTFQETSMSCQPTSRSLYEKESDRLLDGLGPRFTDWWMHKPLPVDADLLPEVVPGFKAPIRRCPPHTRSKLTDDELTFLRKNRKLQGLAAAILKLWEKSLIVKIAVKFGVPNTNNEQMAYELKCLTGGVLILRNKFIILLYRGKDFLPCGVADLVAKREVELTRWQLYEEHARQKAIETFCESGEPLMNTVGTLSEFQDIQTEYGEIIKENKNVEIKLEAEKEQLERELRNQERKFFILNKKIEKSTNELSKLNSQRTPAEQDVDQEMMTEEEKECLRTIGLKMHSCLVLGRRGVFNGVMEGLHQHWKHREVVKVITMQKLLRQVMHTAKLLEAESGGILVSVDRLKEGHAIIIYRGKNYQRPLRPTGGNLLSKRKALHRSLEMQRIGSLKFFASQRQQATLDLKLKLETLEKKKRS
;
A
#
# COMPACT_ATOMS: atom_id res chain seq x y z
N MET A 1 17.68 16.86 -34.07
CA MET A 1 18.03 17.65 -32.87
C MET A 1 16.90 17.51 -31.86
N PRO A 2 17.11 16.96 -30.65
CA PRO A 2 16.01 16.55 -29.79
C PRO A 2 15.85 17.48 -28.58
N TRP A 3 15.49 18.75 -28.75
CA TRP A 3 15.07 19.60 -27.60
C TRP A 3 14.08 20.69 -28.04
N GLU A 4 12.90 20.29 -28.49
CA GLU A 4 11.76 21.21 -28.52
C GLU A 4 11.11 21.18 -27.13
N ARG A 5 11.01 22.35 -26.51
CA ARG A 5 10.53 22.52 -25.14
C ARG A 5 9.03 22.19 -25.12
N ASP A 6 8.65 21.22 -24.29
CA ASP A 6 7.25 21.02 -23.89
C ASP A 6 6.71 22.33 -23.29
N GLU A 7 5.96 23.08 -24.09
CA GLU A 7 5.12 24.17 -23.63
C GLU A 7 4.12 23.59 -22.63
N ARG A 8 4.34 23.88 -21.35
CA ARG A 8 3.39 23.54 -20.30
C ARG A 8 2.10 24.29 -20.60
N ILE A 9 1.12 23.58 -21.16
CA ILE A 9 -0.27 24.01 -21.21
C ILE A 9 -0.74 24.18 -19.75
N VAL A 10 -0.67 25.41 -19.27
CA VAL A 10 -1.23 25.81 -17.99
C VAL A 10 -2.73 25.83 -18.18
N PHE A 11 -3.41 24.76 -17.76
CA PHE A 11 -4.86 24.81 -17.58
C PHE A 11 -5.17 25.92 -16.58
N GLN A 12 -5.66 27.06 -17.07
CA GLN A 12 -6.31 28.04 -16.22
C GLN A 12 -7.41 27.30 -15.47
N LYS A 13 -7.32 27.27 -14.14
CA LYS A 13 -8.40 26.80 -13.28
C LYS A 13 -9.61 27.69 -13.56
N ILE A 14 -10.53 27.23 -14.41
CA ILE A 14 -11.88 27.73 -14.47
C ILE A 14 -12.39 27.67 -13.03
N LYS A 15 -12.64 28.83 -12.42
CA LYS A 15 -13.26 28.92 -11.10
C LYS A 15 -14.61 28.23 -11.24
N LYS A 16 -14.74 26.99 -10.75
CA LYS A 16 -16.03 26.30 -10.66
C LYS A 16 -17.01 27.27 -9.99
N LYS A 17 -18.10 27.62 -10.69
CA LYS A 17 -19.20 28.41 -10.13
C LYS A 17 -19.63 27.73 -8.83
N ARG A 18 -19.77 28.51 -7.75
CA ARG A 18 -20.16 28.00 -6.43
C ARG A 18 -21.60 27.46 -6.55
N VAL A 19 -21.74 26.13 -6.46
CA VAL A 19 -23.05 25.49 -6.37
C VAL A 19 -23.66 25.89 -5.02
N ALA A 20 -24.90 26.39 -5.03
CA ALA A 20 -25.61 26.77 -3.81
C ALA A 20 -25.76 25.55 -2.88
N SER A 21 -25.53 25.74 -1.58
CA SER A 21 -25.71 24.68 -0.58
C SER A 21 -27.21 24.39 -0.39
N ALA A 22 -27.60 23.17 -0.01
CA ALA A 22 -29.00 22.85 0.30
C ALA A 22 -29.60 23.81 1.35
N ALA A 23 -28.79 24.20 2.35
CA ALA A 23 -29.16 25.21 3.33
C ALA A 23 -29.39 26.62 2.74
N GLU A 24 -28.71 27.00 1.64
CA GLU A 24 -28.91 28.28 0.96
C GLU A 24 -30.19 28.31 0.12
N LEU A 25 -30.74 27.13 -0.24
CA LEU A 25 -31.96 26.99 -1.02
C LEU A 25 -33.21 26.79 -0.14
N SER A 26 -33.06 26.20 1.05
CA SER A 26 -34.19 25.84 1.92
C SER A 26 -34.39 26.74 3.14
N LEU A 27 -33.39 27.55 3.54
CA LEU A 27 -33.49 28.44 4.71
C LEU A 27 -33.59 29.91 4.29
N GLU A 28 -34.30 30.68 5.12
CA GLU A 28 -34.35 32.14 5.01
C GLU A 28 -32.97 32.77 5.23
N LYS A 29 -32.65 33.81 4.45
CA LYS A 29 -31.31 34.41 4.40
C LYS A 29 -30.86 34.97 5.76
N GLU A 30 -31.77 35.57 6.52
CA GLU A 30 -31.50 36.17 7.82
C GLU A 30 -31.11 35.12 8.87
N LEU A 31 -31.85 34.01 8.91
CA LEU A 31 -31.55 32.87 9.79
C LEU A 31 -30.21 32.24 9.40
N LEU A 32 -29.91 32.11 8.11
CA LEU A 32 -28.62 31.58 7.64
C LEU A 32 -27.43 32.47 8.08
N GLU A 33 -27.58 33.79 8.00
CA GLU A 33 -26.54 34.73 8.44
C GLU A 33 -26.33 34.68 9.96
N ARG A 34 -27.41 34.64 10.74
CA ARG A 34 -27.33 34.43 12.19
C ARG A 34 -26.60 33.13 12.53
N LEU A 35 -27.00 32.01 11.93
CA LEU A 35 -26.38 30.70 12.18
C LEU A 35 -24.92 30.65 11.74
N ARG A 36 -24.53 31.35 10.66
CA ARG A 36 -23.12 31.51 10.26
C ARG A 36 -22.31 32.32 11.27
N GLY A 37 -22.90 33.36 11.84
CA GLY A 37 -22.30 34.15 12.92
C GLY A 37 -22.07 33.34 14.18
N GLU A 38 -23.06 32.53 14.58
CA GLU A 38 -22.95 31.62 15.72
C GLU A 38 -21.94 30.49 15.46
N ALA A 39 -21.97 29.89 14.27
CA ALA A 39 -21.03 28.86 13.83
C ALA A 39 -19.56 29.33 13.87
N ALA A 40 -19.30 30.60 13.53
CA ALA A 40 -17.96 31.18 13.60
C ALA A 40 -17.42 31.32 15.04
N LYS A 41 -18.31 31.47 16.02
CA LYS A 41 -17.96 31.60 17.46
C LYS A 41 -17.75 30.23 18.13
N MET A 42 -18.29 29.16 17.57
CA MET A 42 -18.20 27.81 18.13
C MET A 42 -16.75 27.30 18.16
N ARG A 43 -16.36 26.72 19.31
CA ARG A 43 -15.04 26.11 19.53
C ARG A 43 -15.09 24.65 19.98
N LYS A 44 -16.28 24.13 20.31
CA LYS A 44 -16.47 22.72 20.69
C LYS A 44 -16.90 21.95 19.44
N TRP A 45 -16.26 20.81 19.17
CA TRP A 45 -16.56 19.98 17.99
C TRP A 45 -16.63 18.49 18.35
N VAL A 46 -17.45 17.74 17.62
CA VAL A 46 -17.43 16.27 17.61
C VAL A 46 -16.34 15.83 16.64
N LYS A 47 -15.41 15.00 17.12
CA LYS A 47 -14.27 14.54 16.31
C LYS A 47 -14.63 13.24 15.58
N VAL A 48 -14.70 13.32 14.26
CA VAL A 48 -14.91 12.15 13.38
C VAL A 48 -13.56 11.52 13.10
N LYS A 49 -13.39 10.30 13.59
CA LYS A 49 -12.17 9.51 13.42
C LYS A 49 -12.08 8.93 11.99
N LYS A 50 -11.01 8.19 11.73
CA LYS A 50 -10.70 7.49 10.47
C LYS A 50 -11.82 6.60 9.92
N ALA A 51 -12.69 6.08 10.79
CA ALA A 51 -13.83 5.24 10.41
C ALA A 51 -14.96 6.02 9.70
N GLY A 52 -14.87 7.35 9.64
CA GLY A 52 -15.92 8.19 9.05
C GLY A 52 -17.07 8.45 10.03
N VAL A 53 -18.23 8.84 9.48
CA VAL A 53 -19.44 9.17 10.25
C VAL A 53 -20.14 7.88 10.67
N THR A 54 -19.73 7.30 11.78
CA THR A 54 -20.38 6.12 12.37
C THR A 54 -21.68 6.50 13.10
N GLN A 55 -22.51 5.51 13.43
CA GLN A 55 -23.75 5.73 14.16
C GLN A 55 -23.51 6.46 15.50
N ALA A 56 -22.45 6.12 16.23
CA ALA A 56 -22.07 6.82 17.47
C ALA A 56 -21.84 8.33 17.26
N VAL A 57 -21.21 8.74 16.15
CA VAL A 57 -21.03 10.16 15.82
C VAL A 57 -22.37 10.83 15.53
N VAL A 58 -23.29 10.13 14.86
CA VAL A 58 -24.65 10.62 14.62
C VAL A 58 -25.41 10.79 15.93
N ASP A 59 -25.25 9.85 16.86
CA ASP A 59 -25.89 9.91 18.17
C ASP A 59 -25.31 11.04 19.03
N ASP A 60 -24.01 11.29 18.97
CA ASP A 60 -23.35 12.46 19.60
C ASP A 60 -23.89 13.79 19.03
N ILE A 61 -24.08 13.86 17.71
CA ILE A 61 -24.66 15.05 17.05
C ILE A 61 -26.11 15.25 17.52
N LYS A 62 -26.91 14.17 17.55
CA LYS A 62 -28.29 14.21 18.05
C LYS A 62 -28.35 14.57 19.53
N PHE A 63 -27.37 14.15 20.33
CA PHE A 63 -27.26 14.53 21.73
C PHE A 63 -26.98 16.02 21.89
N ILE A 64 -26.05 16.58 21.10
CA ILE A 64 -25.79 18.02 21.08
C ILE A 64 -27.06 18.78 20.67
N TRP A 65 -27.80 18.27 19.70
CA TRP A 65 -29.07 18.85 19.23
C TRP A 65 -30.19 18.92 20.27
N LYS A 66 -30.09 18.19 21.39
CA LYS A 66 -31.00 18.36 22.54
C LYS A 66 -30.73 19.66 23.29
N THR A 67 -29.49 20.14 23.26
CA THR A 67 -29.02 21.31 24.04
C THR A 67 -28.76 22.55 23.18
N ASN A 68 -28.35 22.37 21.92
CA ASN A 68 -27.97 23.44 21.01
C ASN A 68 -28.54 23.20 19.61
N GLU A 69 -28.85 24.25 18.87
CA GLU A 69 -29.39 24.14 17.50
C GLU A 69 -28.33 23.74 16.46
N LEU A 70 -27.06 24.02 16.76
CA LEU A 70 -25.91 23.78 15.90
C LEU A 70 -24.97 22.73 16.50
N ALA A 71 -24.48 21.85 15.64
CA ALA A 71 -23.41 20.91 15.99
C ALA A 71 -22.22 21.12 15.05
N MET A 72 -21.04 21.37 15.61
CA MET A 72 -19.79 21.45 14.85
C MET A 72 -19.11 20.09 14.82
N VAL A 73 -18.68 19.67 13.63
CA VAL A 73 -18.09 18.37 13.38
C VAL A 73 -16.75 18.55 12.66
N LYS A 74 -15.70 17.91 13.18
CA LYS A 74 -14.35 17.97 12.64
C LYS A 74 -13.93 16.61 12.11
N PHE A 75 -13.49 16.57 10.86
CA PHE A 75 -13.13 15.34 10.15
C PHE A 75 -11.62 15.09 10.18
N ASP A 76 -11.21 13.91 10.62
CA ASP A 76 -9.87 13.41 10.39
C ASP A 76 -9.67 12.92 8.93
N VAL A 77 -8.41 12.71 8.56
CA VAL A 77 -8.06 12.06 7.29
C VAL A 77 -8.64 10.63 7.32
N PRO A 78 -9.57 10.29 6.41
CA PRO A 78 -9.41 10.73 5.04
C PRO A 78 -10.62 11.45 4.40
N LEU A 79 -11.74 11.53 5.11
CA LEU A 79 -12.97 12.23 4.67
C LEU A 79 -12.76 13.76 4.52
N CYS A 80 -11.78 14.33 5.24
CA CYS A 80 -11.40 15.75 5.09
C CYS A 80 -10.91 16.11 3.66
N ARG A 81 -10.51 15.13 2.84
CA ARG A 81 -10.09 15.37 1.45
C ARG A 81 -11.27 15.62 0.52
N ASN A 82 -12.46 15.15 0.87
CA ASN A 82 -13.67 15.30 0.06
C ASN A 82 -14.83 15.85 0.89
N MET A 83 -14.78 17.16 1.16
CA MET A 83 -15.79 17.84 1.99
C MET A 83 -17.19 17.87 1.38
N HIS A 84 -17.32 17.79 0.05
CA HIS A 84 -18.63 17.69 -0.59
C HIS A 84 -19.30 16.35 -0.26
N ARG A 85 -18.54 15.26 -0.32
CA ARG A 85 -19.04 13.94 0.08
C ARG A 85 -19.28 13.85 1.59
N ALA A 86 -18.43 14.49 2.39
CA ALA A 86 -18.62 14.58 3.84
C ALA A 86 -19.96 15.27 4.17
N GLN A 87 -20.29 16.37 3.49
CA GLN A 87 -21.57 17.04 3.62
C GLN A 87 -22.72 16.11 3.22
N GLU A 88 -22.68 15.48 2.05
CA GLU A 88 -23.74 14.57 1.59
C GLU A 88 -24.00 13.42 2.59
N ILE A 89 -22.94 12.79 3.11
CA ILE A 89 -23.04 11.70 4.09
C ILE A 89 -23.68 12.21 5.39
N VAL A 90 -23.25 13.36 5.88
CA VAL A 90 -23.78 13.95 7.12
C VAL A 90 -25.24 14.34 6.96
N GLU A 91 -25.60 15.02 5.87
CA GLU A 91 -26.99 15.43 5.60
C GLU A 91 -27.89 14.19 5.47
N THR A 92 -27.44 13.15 4.76
CA THR A 92 -28.19 11.90 4.60
C THR A 92 -28.37 11.15 5.92
N LYS A 93 -27.33 11.05 6.75
CA LYS A 93 -27.37 10.28 8.01
C LYS A 93 -28.06 11.00 9.16
N THR A 94 -27.87 12.32 9.24
CA THR A 94 -28.40 13.11 10.37
C THR A 94 -29.75 13.74 10.04
N GLY A 95 -30.08 13.93 8.76
CA GLY A 95 -31.24 14.69 8.29
C GLY A 95 -31.09 16.21 8.48
N GLY A 96 -29.99 16.67 9.06
CA GLY A 96 -29.71 18.09 9.29
C GLY A 96 -29.06 18.75 8.07
N MET A 97 -29.15 20.07 8.00
CA MET A 97 -28.62 20.88 6.89
C MET A 97 -27.25 21.47 7.24
N VAL A 98 -26.27 21.41 6.32
CA VAL A 98 -24.96 22.01 6.57
C VAL A 98 -24.97 23.51 6.23
N VAL A 99 -24.79 24.33 7.26
CA VAL A 99 -24.87 25.80 7.17
C VAL A 99 -23.51 26.45 6.94
N TRP A 100 -22.44 25.84 7.47
CA TRP A 100 -21.08 26.38 7.38
C TRP A 100 -20.05 25.29 7.09
N ARG A 101 -19.08 25.64 6.23
CA ARG A 101 -17.98 24.77 5.81
C ARG A 101 -16.66 25.51 5.94
N LYS A 102 -15.69 24.93 6.65
CA LYS A 102 -14.33 25.46 6.75
C LYS A 102 -13.31 24.32 6.77
N LYS A 103 -12.50 24.21 5.72
CA LYS A 103 -11.42 23.21 5.54
C LYS A 103 -11.83 21.78 5.90
N ASP A 104 -11.63 21.36 7.15
CA ASP A 104 -11.87 20.04 7.73
C ASP A 104 -13.07 20.00 8.70
N THR A 105 -13.81 21.10 8.81
CA THR A 105 -14.94 21.28 9.73
C THR A 105 -16.23 21.60 8.99
N LEU A 106 -17.34 21.01 9.46
CA LEU A 106 -18.70 21.30 9.04
C LEU A 106 -19.53 21.69 10.25
N VAL A 107 -20.47 22.61 10.09
CA VAL A 107 -21.49 22.92 11.10
C VAL A 107 -22.85 22.56 10.54
N ILE A 108 -23.55 21.75 11.31
CA ILE A 108 -24.81 21.11 10.93
C ILE A 108 -25.91 21.71 11.79
N TYR A 109 -26.96 22.17 11.12
CA TYR A 109 -28.18 22.65 11.72
C TYR A 109 -29.24 21.55 11.75
N ARG A 110 -29.90 21.41 12.89
CA ARG A 110 -30.90 20.38 13.17
C ARG A 110 -32.12 20.45 12.24
N GLY A 111 -32.53 21.64 11.81
CA GLY A 111 -33.80 21.88 11.10
C GLY A 111 -34.92 22.28 12.06
N CYS A 112 -35.83 23.17 11.61
CA CYS A 112 -36.91 23.71 12.43
C CYS A 112 -37.96 22.66 12.87
N ASN A 113 -37.99 21.48 12.23
CA ASN A 113 -39.00 20.44 12.37
C ASN A 113 -38.53 19.17 13.12
N TYR A 114 -37.39 19.21 13.81
CA TYR A 114 -36.91 18.01 14.50
C TYR A 114 -37.75 17.72 15.75
N GLN A 115 -38.54 16.66 15.69
CA GLN A 115 -39.23 16.13 16.86
C GLN A 115 -38.25 15.28 17.67
N SER A 116 -37.95 15.72 18.89
CA SER A 116 -37.21 14.89 19.85
C SER A 116 -38.06 13.65 20.15
N SER A 117 -37.60 12.47 19.74
CA SER A 117 -38.19 11.20 20.16
C SER A 117 -37.87 10.95 21.64
N SER A 118 -38.56 11.66 22.52
CA SER A 118 -38.51 11.48 23.98
C SER A 118 -39.91 11.24 24.52
N LYS A 119 -40.47 10.05 24.24
CA LYS A 119 -41.61 9.49 24.97
C LYS A 119 -41.51 7.96 25.06
N ILE A 120 -40.53 7.45 25.79
CA ILE A 120 -40.67 6.19 26.54
C ILE A 120 -39.90 6.36 27.85
N PHE A 121 -40.59 6.84 28.89
CA PHE A 121 -40.20 6.58 30.27
C PHE A 121 -41.27 5.64 30.82
N PRO A 122 -40.94 4.42 31.29
CA PRO A 122 -41.86 3.69 32.13
C PRO A 122 -41.94 4.45 33.45
N LYS A 123 -43.12 5.01 33.74
CA LYS A 123 -43.47 5.61 35.03
C LYS A 123 -43.19 4.58 36.14
N MET A 124 -42.20 4.83 37.00
CA MET A 124 -42.21 4.25 38.34
C MET A 124 -43.45 4.80 39.06
N ARG A 125 -44.36 3.90 39.46
CA ARG A 125 -45.43 4.20 40.41
C ARG A 125 -44.89 4.01 41.83
N PRO A 126 -45.26 4.84 42.81
CA PRO A 126 -45.05 4.53 44.22
C PRO A 126 -46.10 3.50 44.67
N CYS A 127 -45.66 2.35 45.16
CA CYS A 127 -46.53 1.39 45.84
C CYS A 127 -46.83 1.86 47.26
N SER A 128 -48.12 1.95 47.59
CA SER A 128 -48.63 1.84 48.95
C SER A 128 -49.17 0.42 49.14
N ALA A 129 -49.06 -0.05 50.38
CA ALA A 129 -49.28 -1.42 50.81
C ALA A 129 -50.75 -1.88 50.68
N ASP A 130 -50.96 -3.13 50.28
CA ASP A 130 -51.67 -4.11 51.11
C ASP A 130 -51.47 -5.55 50.61
N CYS A 131 -51.66 -6.49 51.54
CA CYS A 131 -51.21 -7.88 51.56
C CYS A 131 -52.00 -8.86 50.67
N GLN A 132 -51.35 -9.91 50.12
CA GLN A 132 -51.56 -11.34 50.47
C GLN A 132 -50.96 -12.32 49.42
N GLU A 133 -50.84 -13.57 49.85
CA GLU A 133 -49.86 -14.62 49.52
C GLU A 133 -50.17 -15.51 48.29
N THR A 134 -49.17 -16.36 47.97
CA THR A 134 -49.20 -17.73 47.40
C THR A 134 -48.92 -18.00 45.90
N SER A 135 -47.78 -18.71 45.68
CA SER A 135 -47.52 -19.86 44.78
C SER A 135 -47.69 -19.70 43.25
N SER A 136 -47.04 -20.43 42.32
CA SER A 136 -45.92 -21.39 42.25
C SER A 136 -45.75 -21.78 40.76
N SER A 137 -44.53 -22.22 40.36
CA SER A 137 -44.25 -23.29 39.37
C SER A 137 -44.58 -23.14 37.86
N ASP A 138 -43.49 -23.30 37.08
CA ASP A 138 -43.23 -24.14 35.90
C ASP A 138 -43.88 -23.96 34.50
N HIS A 139 -42.95 -23.99 33.52
CA HIS A 139 -42.94 -24.69 32.23
C HIS A 139 -44.25 -25.06 31.51
N MET A 140 -44.35 -24.68 30.21
CA MET A 140 -44.36 -25.58 29.02
C MET A 140 -44.82 -24.84 27.73
N GLN A 141 -44.19 -25.21 26.61
CA GLN A 141 -44.55 -25.00 25.19
C GLN A 141 -45.74 -25.95 24.78
N PRO A 142 -46.22 -26.11 23.50
CA PRO A 142 -46.01 -25.41 22.21
C PRO A 142 -47.28 -25.30 21.26
N ASP A 143 -47.05 -24.78 20.04
CA ASP A 143 -47.59 -25.12 18.69
C ASP A 143 -48.99 -24.74 18.11
N LEU A 144 -48.90 -24.28 16.84
CA LEU A 144 -49.68 -24.56 15.60
C LEU A 144 -50.79 -23.62 15.08
N GLU A 145 -50.45 -22.93 13.96
CA GLU A 145 -51.16 -22.57 12.70
C GLU A 145 -52.61 -21.99 12.71
N GLU A 146 -53.07 -21.09 11.81
CA GLU A 146 -52.90 -21.00 10.35
C GLU A 146 -53.37 -19.62 9.78
N SER A 147 -52.75 -19.22 8.65
CA SER A 147 -53.16 -18.37 7.51
C SER A 147 -54.35 -17.36 7.54
N SER A 148 -54.11 -16.13 7.04
CA SER A 148 -54.90 -15.56 5.92
C SER A 148 -54.21 -14.38 5.22
N SER A 149 -54.26 -14.40 3.89
CA SER A 149 -53.80 -13.39 2.93
C SER A 149 -54.93 -12.45 2.52
N TYR A 150 -54.65 -11.17 2.26
CA TYR A 150 -55.38 -10.38 1.23
C TYR A 150 -54.47 -9.33 0.57
N GLN A 151 -54.73 -9.18 -0.73
CA GLN A 151 -54.03 -8.46 -1.79
C GLN A 151 -54.85 -7.22 -2.19
N CYS A 152 -54.23 -6.15 -2.73
CA CYS A 152 -54.79 -5.22 -3.73
C CYS A 152 -53.81 -4.06 -4.02
N LYS A 153 -53.65 -3.46 -5.21
CA LYS A 153 -53.93 -3.76 -6.62
C LYS A 153 -53.23 -2.64 -7.41
N SER A 154 -52.62 -2.98 -8.53
CA SER A 154 -52.14 -2.04 -9.57
C SER A 154 -53.30 -1.56 -10.44
N PHE A 155 -53.18 -0.37 -11.02
CA PHE A 155 -54.04 0.12 -12.11
C PHE A 155 -53.17 0.36 -13.35
N GLU A 156 -53.55 -0.28 -14.46
CA GLU A 156 -53.17 0.06 -15.83
C GLU A 156 -54.45 0.23 -16.67
N SER A 157 -54.36 1.06 -17.72
CA SER A 157 -54.93 0.87 -19.07
C SER A 157 -55.02 2.24 -19.81
N PRO A 158 -55.26 2.30 -21.14
CA PRO A 158 -55.03 1.31 -22.20
C PRO A 158 -54.30 1.87 -23.45
N VAL A 159 -54.10 0.95 -24.39
CA VAL A 159 -53.42 0.98 -25.70
C VAL A 159 -54.22 1.71 -26.79
N ASP A 160 -53.53 2.25 -27.82
CA ASP A 160 -54.05 2.31 -29.20
C ASP A 160 -52.92 2.05 -30.23
N GLU A 161 -53.20 1.18 -31.20
CA GLU A 161 -52.37 0.76 -32.33
C GLU A 161 -52.41 1.73 -33.52
N LYS A 162 -51.29 1.88 -34.26
CA LYS A 162 -51.28 1.89 -35.73
C LYS A 162 -49.87 1.77 -36.33
N MET A 163 -49.84 1.17 -37.52
CA MET A 163 -48.71 0.65 -38.29
C MET A 163 -48.41 1.57 -39.50
N SER A 164 -47.13 1.77 -39.87
CA SER A 164 -46.63 1.87 -41.27
C SER A 164 -45.16 2.29 -41.31
N GLY A 165 -44.32 1.58 -42.08
CA GLY A 165 -42.90 1.88 -42.25
C GLY A 165 -42.56 2.75 -43.47
N LYS A 166 -41.27 3.13 -43.59
CA LYS A 166 -40.43 3.10 -44.81
C LYS A 166 -39.03 3.66 -44.53
N ASP A 167 -38.10 3.12 -45.30
CA ASP A 167 -36.64 3.32 -45.32
C ASP A 167 -36.19 4.73 -45.74
N ALA A 168 -34.99 5.13 -45.30
CA ALA A 168 -33.91 5.65 -46.15
C ALA A 168 -32.71 6.14 -45.29
N GLU A 169 -31.51 5.77 -45.74
CA GLU A 169 -30.20 6.25 -45.31
C GLU A 169 -30.05 7.78 -45.50
N GLU A 170 -29.21 8.42 -44.68
CA GLU A 170 -28.14 9.32 -45.16
C GLU A 170 -27.21 9.75 -44.01
N ASP A 171 -25.92 9.48 -44.21
CA ASP A 171 -24.80 9.99 -43.42
C ASP A 171 -24.64 11.52 -43.57
N CYS A 172 -24.29 12.23 -42.50
CA CYS A 172 -23.34 13.34 -42.62
C CYS A 172 -22.62 13.66 -41.30
N ILE A 173 -21.29 13.52 -41.34
CA ILE A 173 -20.35 14.04 -40.36
C ILE A 173 -20.29 15.57 -40.51
N GLN A 174 -20.54 16.35 -39.45
CA GLN A 174 -19.94 17.68 -39.31
C GLN A 174 -19.55 18.01 -37.86
N THR A 175 -18.25 18.22 -37.72
CA THR A 175 -17.51 18.85 -36.63
C THR A 175 -17.92 20.31 -36.45
N GLY A 176 -18.11 20.79 -35.21
CA GLY A 176 -18.28 22.23 -34.98
C GLY A 176 -18.64 22.61 -33.54
N THR A 177 -17.67 23.16 -32.83
CA THR A 177 -17.74 23.72 -31.47
C THR A 177 -18.77 24.86 -31.34
N PHE A 178 -19.50 24.88 -30.21
CA PHE A 178 -19.81 26.04 -29.32
C PHE A 178 -21.27 26.12 -28.82
N GLN A 179 -21.37 26.09 -27.48
CA GLN A 179 -22.19 26.94 -26.62
C GLN A 179 -23.59 26.47 -26.17
N GLU A 180 -23.74 26.59 -24.85
CA GLU A 180 -24.86 26.24 -23.98
C GLU A 180 -26.18 26.89 -24.40
N THR A 181 -27.26 26.11 -24.39
CA THR A 181 -28.61 26.66 -24.12
C THR A 181 -29.12 26.07 -22.83
N SER A 182 -29.25 26.94 -21.84
CA SER A 182 -29.81 26.74 -20.52
C SER A 182 -31.27 26.31 -20.58
N MET A 183 -31.65 25.20 -19.93
CA MET A 183 -33.02 24.97 -19.46
C MET A 183 -33.04 24.03 -18.25
N SER A 184 -33.55 24.58 -17.13
CA SER A 184 -34.28 23.93 -16.03
C SER A 184 -33.59 22.89 -15.12
N CYS A 185 -33.63 23.20 -13.82
CA CYS A 185 -33.18 22.35 -12.73
C CYS A 185 -34.15 21.18 -12.50
N GLN A 186 -33.67 19.95 -12.70
CA GLN A 186 -34.21 18.73 -12.09
C GLN A 186 -33.06 17.87 -11.51
N PRO A 187 -33.30 17.09 -10.44
CA PRO A 187 -32.27 16.40 -9.67
C PRO A 187 -31.75 15.11 -10.35
N THR A 188 -31.47 15.14 -11.66
CA THR A 188 -31.07 13.94 -12.40
C THR A 188 -30.16 14.24 -13.59
N SER A 189 -28.87 14.48 -13.34
CA SER A 189 -27.83 14.18 -14.35
C SER A 189 -26.74 13.30 -13.74
N ARG A 190 -27.15 12.13 -13.23
CA ARG A 190 -26.21 11.02 -12.96
C ARG A 190 -25.42 10.80 -14.25
N SER A 191 -24.10 10.93 -14.18
CA SER A 191 -23.24 10.79 -15.35
C SER A 191 -23.46 9.41 -15.98
N LEU A 192 -23.30 9.29 -17.32
CA LEU A 192 -23.45 7.99 -17.99
C LEU A 192 -22.55 6.92 -17.34
N TYR A 193 -21.33 7.31 -16.97
CA TYR A 193 -20.38 6.49 -16.23
C TYR A 193 -20.94 5.94 -14.90
N GLU A 194 -21.60 6.78 -14.10
CA GLU A 194 -22.22 6.32 -12.85
C GLU A 194 -23.34 5.32 -13.15
N LYS A 195 -24.23 5.61 -14.11
CA LYS A 195 -25.34 4.70 -14.47
C LYS A 195 -24.83 3.32 -14.91
N GLU A 196 -23.82 3.28 -15.77
CA GLU A 196 -23.21 2.02 -16.23
C GLU A 196 -22.49 1.28 -15.10
N SER A 197 -21.73 2.01 -14.29
CA SER A 197 -21.02 1.39 -13.17
C SER A 197 -21.98 0.82 -12.13
N ASP A 198 -23.10 1.49 -11.88
CA ASP A 198 -24.12 0.97 -10.97
C ASP A 198 -24.78 -0.27 -11.56
N ARG A 199 -25.14 -0.29 -12.85
CA ARG A 199 -25.62 -1.50 -13.54
C ARG A 199 -24.64 -2.68 -13.49
N LEU A 200 -23.33 -2.42 -13.55
CA LEU A 200 -22.30 -3.47 -13.44
C LEU A 200 -22.21 -4.06 -12.03
N LEU A 201 -22.42 -3.22 -11.02
CA LEU A 201 -22.31 -3.60 -9.62
C LEU A 201 -23.65 -4.11 -9.03
N ASP A 202 -24.77 -3.91 -9.74
CA ASP A 202 -26.08 -4.42 -9.37
C ASP A 202 -26.10 -5.95 -9.42
N GLY A 203 -26.61 -6.59 -8.37
CA GLY A 203 -26.66 -8.05 -8.24
C GLY A 203 -25.39 -8.71 -7.66
N LEU A 204 -24.33 -7.93 -7.37
CA LEU A 204 -23.12 -8.45 -6.71
C LEU A 204 -23.24 -8.49 -5.17
N GLY A 205 -24.04 -7.60 -4.60
CA GLY A 205 -24.25 -7.50 -3.15
C GLY A 205 -24.78 -6.14 -2.69
N PRO A 206 -25.01 -5.95 -1.38
CA PRO A 206 -25.44 -4.68 -0.81
C PRO A 206 -24.39 -3.58 -1.00
N ARG A 207 -24.83 -2.33 -1.11
CA ARG A 207 -23.94 -1.17 -1.33
C ARG A 207 -23.40 -0.61 -0.03
N PHE A 208 -22.14 -0.23 -0.01
CA PHE A 208 -21.49 0.41 1.13
C PHE A 208 -21.83 1.91 1.18
N THR A 209 -22.74 2.29 2.07
CA THR A 209 -23.23 3.67 2.21
C THR A 209 -22.17 4.65 2.69
N ASP A 210 -21.24 4.19 3.53
CA ASP A 210 -20.24 5.03 4.22
C ASP A 210 -19.00 5.31 3.36
N TRP A 211 -19.14 5.10 2.05
CA TRP A 211 -18.09 5.34 1.08
C TRP A 211 -17.79 6.82 0.91
N TRP A 212 -16.53 7.17 1.15
CA TRP A 212 -16.01 8.53 1.24
C TRP A 212 -15.40 9.08 -0.06
N MET A 213 -15.22 8.23 -1.08
CA MET A 213 -14.83 8.66 -2.42
C MET A 213 -16.08 8.98 -3.27
N HIS A 214 -15.85 9.42 -4.51
CA HIS A 214 -16.91 9.71 -5.47
C HIS A 214 -17.77 8.47 -5.78
N LYS A 215 -19.04 8.71 -6.15
CA LYS A 215 -19.94 7.69 -6.70
C LYS A 215 -19.30 7.03 -7.94
N PRO A 216 -19.56 5.75 -8.23
CA PRO A 216 -20.59 4.87 -7.63
C PRO A 216 -20.25 4.34 -6.22
N LEU A 217 -21.27 3.87 -5.51
CA LEU A 217 -21.09 3.21 -4.21
C LEU A 217 -20.53 1.79 -4.43
N PRO A 218 -19.41 1.41 -3.80
CA PRO A 218 -18.88 0.06 -3.92
C PRO A 218 -19.79 -0.94 -3.20
N VAL A 219 -19.63 -2.22 -3.51
CA VAL A 219 -20.28 -3.33 -2.82
C VAL A 219 -19.62 -3.49 -1.44
N ASP A 220 -20.41 -3.70 -0.39
CA ASP A 220 -19.89 -3.97 0.95
C ASP A 220 -19.47 -5.43 1.07
N ALA A 221 -18.15 -5.65 1.12
CA ALA A 221 -17.58 -6.99 1.21
C ALA A 221 -17.84 -7.66 2.56
N ASP A 222 -18.02 -6.88 3.63
CA ASP A 222 -18.21 -7.43 5.00
C ASP A 222 -19.61 -8.04 5.17
N LEU A 223 -20.56 -7.70 4.30
CA LEU A 223 -21.91 -8.27 4.27
C LEU A 223 -22.03 -9.48 3.34
N LEU A 224 -20.93 -9.87 2.66
CA LEU A 224 -20.91 -11.08 1.83
C LEU A 224 -20.63 -12.32 2.69
N PRO A 225 -21.18 -13.49 2.32
CA PRO A 225 -20.94 -14.73 3.05
C PRO A 225 -19.44 -15.10 3.03
N GLU A 226 -18.86 -15.41 4.19
CA GLU A 226 -17.43 -15.78 4.29
C GLU A 226 -17.12 -17.07 3.49
N VAL A 227 -18.01 -18.06 3.61
CA VAL A 227 -17.94 -19.36 2.93
C VAL A 227 -19.20 -19.52 2.09
N VAL A 228 -19.04 -19.85 0.80
CA VAL A 228 -20.15 -20.16 -0.09
C VAL A 228 -20.17 -21.69 -0.27
N PRO A 229 -21.21 -22.40 0.21
CA PRO A 229 -21.33 -23.83 0.00
C PRO A 229 -21.25 -24.19 -1.49
N GLY A 230 -20.35 -25.11 -1.84
CA GLY A 230 -20.15 -25.53 -3.22
C GLY A 230 -19.35 -24.55 -4.10
N PHE A 231 -18.65 -23.57 -3.53
CA PHE A 231 -17.78 -22.68 -4.29
C PHE A 231 -16.72 -23.46 -5.09
N LYS A 232 -16.76 -23.32 -6.42
CA LYS A 232 -15.75 -23.85 -7.34
C LYS A 232 -14.93 -22.70 -7.92
N ALA A 233 -13.61 -22.84 -7.89
CA ALA A 233 -12.72 -21.91 -8.56
C ALA A 233 -13.00 -21.90 -10.09
N PRO A 234 -12.85 -20.76 -10.78
CA PRO A 234 -13.15 -20.68 -12.20
C PRO A 234 -12.21 -21.57 -13.01
N ILE A 235 -12.76 -22.26 -14.01
CA ILE A 235 -11.96 -23.02 -14.96
C ILE A 235 -11.17 -22.02 -15.82
N ARG A 236 -9.85 -22.18 -15.85
CA ARG A 236 -8.92 -21.32 -16.59
C ARG A 236 -8.08 -22.16 -17.53
N ARG A 237 -8.06 -21.78 -18.81
CA ARG A 237 -7.24 -22.46 -19.84
C ARG A 237 -6.23 -21.51 -20.42
N CYS A 238 -4.96 -21.89 -20.37
CA CYS A 238 -3.90 -21.16 -21.05
C CYS A 238 -4.00 -21.39 -22.57
N PRO A 239 -3.66 -20.38 -23.39
CA PRO A 239 -3.46 -20.57 -24.82
C PRO A 239 -2.39 -21.65 -25.11
N PRO A 240 -2.46 -22.32 -26.27
CA PRO A 240 -1.47 -23.34 -26.64
C PRO A 240 -0.04 -22.78 -26.60
N HIS A 241 0.92 -23.60 -26.14
CA HIS A 241 2.37 -23.33 -25.94
C HIS A 241 2.79 -22.64 -24.63
N THR A 242 1.89 -22.46 -23.66
CA THR A 242 2.26 -21.93 -22.33
C THR A 242 1.98 -22.96 -21.24
N ARG A 243 2.99 -23.32 -20.43
CA ARG A 243 2.84 -24.30 -19.34
C ARG A 243 2.42 -23.61 -18.03
N SER A 244 1.35 -24.07 -17.40
CA SER A 244 1.06 -23.80 -15.99
C SER A 244 1.86 -24.78 -15.12
N LYS A 245 2.99 -24.36 -14.54
CA LYS A 245 3.61 -25.14 -13.48
C LYS A 245 3.01 -24.71 -12.15
N LEU A 246 2.25 -25.61 -11.53
CA LEU A 246 1.97 -25.54 -10.10
C LEU A 246 3.10 -26.27 -9.37
N THR A 247 3.54 -25.71 -8.24
CA THR A 247 4.59 -26.27 -7.37
C THR A 247 3.94 -26.95 -6.17
N ASP A 248 4.48 -28.06 -5.63
CA ASP A 248 3.85 -28.81 -4.52
C ASP A 248 3.61 -27.97 -3.24
N ASP A 249 4.38 -26.89 -3.05
CA ASP A 249 4.16 -25.88 -2.00
C ASP A 249 2.79 -25.17 -2.14
N GLU A 250 2.27 -25.03 -3.37
CA GLU A 250 0.97 -24.42 -3.67
C GLU A 250 -0.19 -25.37 -3.34
N LEU A 251 -0.02 -26.68 -3.50
CA LEU A 251 -1.03 -27.69 -3.17
C LEU A 251 -1.24 -27.83 -1.66
N THR A 252 -0.18 -27.68 -0.88
CA THR A 252 -0.21 -27.85 0.59
C THR A 252 -0.89 -26.67 1.29
N PHE A 253 -0.82 -25.46 0.71
CA PHE A 253 -1.41 -24.25 1.27
C PHE A 253 -2.88 -24.03 0.87
N LEU A 254 -3.31 -24.56 -0.29
CA LEU A 254 -4.71 -24.52 -0.74
C LEU A 254 -5.70 -25.19 0.22
N ARG A 255 -5.22 -26.04 1.14
CA ARG A 255 -6.05 -26.72 2.14
C ARG A 255 -6.44 -25.87 3.36
N LYS A 256 -5.97 -24.62 3.51
CA LYS A 256 -6.11 -23.87 4.79
C LYS A 256 -6.92 -22.56 4.84
N ASN A 257 -7.43 -21.96 3.76
CA ASN A 257 -8.00 -20.59 3.86
C ASN A 257 -9.42 -20.46 3.28
N ARG A 258 -10.40 -20.10 4.13
CA ARG A 258 -11.85 -20.18 3.83
C ARG A 258 -12.65 -18.86 3.94
N LYS A 259 -12.06 -17.71 4.25
CA LYS A 259 -12.87 -16.54 4.68
C LYS A 259 -13.33 -15.56 3.59
N LEU A 260 -12.75 -15.60 2.38
CA LEU A 260 -13.02 -14.62 1.31
C LEU A 260 -13.80 -15.20 0.12
N GLN A 261 -14.51 -16.31 0.30
CA GLN A 261 -15.17 -16.99 -0.83
C GLN A 261 -16.35 -16.19 -1.39
N GLY A 262 -17.15 -15.53 -0.55
CA GLY A 262 -18.24 -14.67 -1.03
C GLY A 262 -17.73 -13.47 -1.84
N LEU A 263 -16.63 -12.85 -1.41
CA LEU A 263 -15.98 -11.80 -2.17
C LEU A 263 -15.42 -12.33 -3.50
N ALA A 264 -14.80 -13.52 -3.49
CA ALA A 264 -14.33 -14.17 -4.70
C ALA A 264 -15.50 -14.46 -5.67
N ALA A 265 -16.62 -14.97 -5.20
CA ALA A 265 -17.81 -15.22 -6.02
C ALA A 265 -18.36 -13.94 -6.67
N ALA A 266 -18.41 -12.83 -5.92
CA ALA A 266 -18.80 -11.53 -6.45
C ALA A 266 -17.82 -11.03 -7.54
N ILE A 267 -16.50 -11.25 -7.35
CA ILE A 267 -15.49 -10.92 -8.37
C ILE A 267 -15.69 -11.74 -9.65
N LEU A 268 -15.96 -13.03 -9.52
CA LEU A 268 -16.19 -13.91 -10.68
C LEU A 268 -17.40 -13.45 -11.50
N LYS A 269 -18.52 -13.13 -10.83
CA LYS A 269 -19.71 -12.56 -11.48
C LYS A 269 -19.41 -11.22 -12.16
N LEU A 270 -18.62 -10.36 -11.51
CA LEU A 270 -18.22 -9.07 -12.09
C LEU A 270 -17.33 -9.25 -13.34
N TRP A 271 -16.50 -10.29 -13.37
CA TRP A 271 -15.59 -10.60 -14.48
C TRP A 271 -16.27 -11.19 -15.73
N GLU A 272 -17.51 -11.65 -15.61
CA GLU A 272 -18.35 -11.96 -16.77
C GLU A 272 -18.61 -10.71 -17.62
N LYS A 273 -18.72 -9.54 -16.96
CA LYS A 273 -19.01 -8.25 -17.62
C LYS A 273 -17.80 -7.32 -17.72
N SER A 274 -16.73 -7.55 -16.96
CA SER A 274 -15.59 -6.64 -16.86
C SER A 274 -14.23 -7.34 -16.87
N LEU A 275 -13.17 -6.62 -17.24
CA LEU A 275 -11.81 -7.17 -17.33
C LEU A 275 -10.99 -6.99 -16.04
N ILE A 276 -11.28 -5.94 -15.28
CA ILE A 276 -10.49 -5.52 -14.13
C ILE A 276 -11.43 -5.30 -12.96
N VAL A 277 -11.05 -5.80 -11.79
CA VAL A 277 -11.73 -5.49 -10.54
C VAL A 277 -10.82 -4.64 -9.66
N LYS A 278 -11.41 -3.58 -9.10
CA LYS A 278 -10.77 -2.70 -8.13
C LYS A 278 -11.42 -2.93 -6.77
N ILE A 279 -10.64 -3.39 -5.81
CA ILE A 279 -11.08 -3.69 -4.46
C ILE A 279 -10.50 -2.63 -3.54
N ALA A 280 -11.36 -1.92 -2.82
CA ALA A 280 -10.95 -0.94 -1.84
C ALA A 280 -10.95 -1.56 -0.43
N VAL A 281 -9.85 -1.37 0.30
CA VAL A 281 -9.71 -1.86 1.69
C VAL A 281 -10.07 -0.73 2.65
N LYS A 282 -10.95 -1.02 3.63
CA LYS A 282 -11.41 -0.05 4.64
C LYS A 282 -10.24 0.53 5.43
N PHE A 283 -10.28 1.83 5.74
CA PHE A 283 -9.17 2.54 6.37
C PHE A 283 -9.17 2.34 7.89
N GLY A 284 -8.03 1.95 8.46
CA GLY A 284 -7.84 1.93 9.92
C GLY A 284 -8.43 0.73 10.64
N VAL A 285 -8.79 -0.34 9.92
CA VAL A 285 -9.13 -1.63 10.53
C VAL A 285 -7.83 -2.27 11.06
N PRO A 286 -7.72 -2.56 12.36
CA PRO A 286 -6.53 -3.21 12.92
C PRO A 286 -6.39 -4.64 12.37
N ASN A 287 -5.16 -5.12 12.25
CA ASN A 287 -4.82 -6.48 11.80
C ASN A 287 -5.22 -6.88 10.37
N THR A 288 -5.53 -5.93 9.49
CA THR A 288 -5.76 -6.26 8.06
C THR A 288 -4.43 -6.46 7.33
N ASN A 289 -4.15 -7.69 6.90
CA ASN A 289 -2.98 -7.99 6.09
C ASN A 289 -3.34 -8.02 4.59
N ASN A 290 -3.06 -6.91 3.91
CA ASN A 290 -3.34 -6.76 2.49
C ASN A 290 -2.58 -7.75 1.60
N GLU A 291 -1.42 -8.23 2.06
CA GLU A 291 -0.63 -9.21 1.31
C GLU A 291 -1.31 -10.57 1.30
N GLN A 292 -1.75 -11.04 2.47
CA GLN A 292 -2.51 -12.28 2.60
C GLN A 292 -3.84 -12.18 1.85
N MET A 293 -4.58 -11.08 2.00
CA MET A 293 -5.85 -10.87 1.29
C MET A 293 -5.70 -10.89 -0.23
N ALA A 294 -4.69 -10.18 -0.77
CA ALA A 294 -4.45 -10.18 -2.20
C ALA A 294 -4.02 -11.56 -2.72
N TYR A 295 -3.23 -12.29 -1.93
CA TYR A 295 -2.80 -13.65 -2.26
C TYR A 295 -3.98 -14.63 -2.23
N GLU A 296 -4.83 -14.59 -1.19
CA GLU A 296 -6.03 -15.42 -1.08
C GLU A 296 -6.99 -15.16 -2.24
N LEU A 297 -7.24 -13.90 -2.57
CA LEU A 297 -8.10 -13.56 -3.72
C LEU A 297 -7.48 -14.02 -5.04
N LYS A 298 -6.15 -13.91 -5.20
CA LYS A 298 -5.45 -14.47 -6.36
C LYS A 298 -5.64 -15.98 -6.44
N CYS A 299 -5.54 -16.71 -5.33
CA CYS A 299 -5.74 -18.16 -5.30
C CYS A 299 -7.19 -18.57 -5.59
N LEU A 300 -8.17 -17.91 -4.96
CA LEU A 300 -9.59 -18.24 -5.11
C LEU A 300 -10.12 -17.91 -6.51
N THR A 301 -9.66 -16.81 -7.09
CA THR A 301 -10.17 -16.33 -8.38
C THR A 301 -9.27 -16.70 -9.55
N GLY A 302 -8.00 -17.03 -9.32
CA GLY A 302 -6.97 -17.26 -10.35
C GLY A 302 -6.59 -16.01 -11.15
N GLY A 303 -6.97 -14.81 -10.71
CA GLY A 303 -6.68 -13.55 -11.42
C GLY A 303 -5.22 -13.10 -11.29
N VAL A 304 -4.79 -12.24 -12.20
CA VAL A 304 -3.43 -11.65 -12.17
C VAL A 304 -3.45 -10.38 -11.33
N LEU A 305 -2.63 -10.34 -10.28
CA LEU A 305 -2.45 -9.15 -9.44
C LEU A 305 -1.67 -8.07 -10.23
N ILE A 306 -2.33 -6.95 -10.56
CA ILE A 306 -1.67 -5.80 -11.22
C ILE A 306 -1.04 -4.91 -10.16
N LEU A 307 -1.85 -4.43 -9.22
CA LEU A 307 -1.46 -3.40 -8.27
C LEU A 307 -1.91 -3.78 -6.86
N ARG A 308 -0.97 -3.70 -5.92
CA ARG A 308 -1.25 -3.79 -4.49
C ARG A 308 -0.81 -2.51 -3.79
N ASN A 309 -1.76 -1.84 -3.16
CA ASN A 309 -1.50 -0.72 -2.27
C ASN A 309 -2.12 -1.02 -0.88
N LYS A 310 -1.80 -0.20 0.12
CA LYS A 310 -2.37 -0.28 1.47
C LYS A 310 -3.90 -0.14 1.50
N PHE A 311 -4.51 0.37 0.42
CA PHE A 311 -5.94 0.68 0.38
C PHE A 311 -6.65 0.14 -0.85
N ILE A 312 -5.91 -0.37 -1.84
CA ILE A 312 -6.47 -0.78 -3.13
C ILE A 312 -5.75 -2.04 -3.58
N ILE A 313 -6.53 -3.03 -4.00
CA ILE A 313 -6.07 -4.23 -4.71
C ILE A 313 -6.71 -4.18 -6.09
N LEU A 314 -5.89 -4.31 -7.13
CA LEU A 314 -6.32 -4.34 -8.53
C LEU A 314 -6.02 -5.72 -9.09
N LEU A 315 -7.06 -6.47 -9.46
CA LEU A 315 -6.94 -7.78 -10.08
C LEU A 315 -7.42 -7.71 -11.52
N TYR A 316 -6.64 -8.30 -12.40
CA TYR A 316 -7.01 -8.53 -13.78
C TYR A 316 -7.56 -9.94 -13.94
N ARG A 317 -8.67 -10.06 -14.67
CA ARG A 317 -9.33 -11.32 -14.97
C ARG A 317 -8.37 -12.33 -15.60
N GLY A 318 -7.45 -11.89 -16.48
CA GLY A 318 -6.64 -12.78 -17.31
C GLY A 318 -7.33 -13.13 -18.64
N LYS A 319 -6.56 -13.47 -19.66
CA LYS A 319 -7.09 -13.91 -20.97
C LYS A 319 -7.71 -15.31 -20.92
N ASP A 320 -7.33 -16.09 -19.92
CA ASP A 320 -7.62 -17.52 -19.76
C ASP A 320 -8.96 -17.82 -19.09
N PHE A 321 -9.72 -16.77 -18.72
CA PHE A 321 -10.96 -16.90 -17.97
C PHE A 321 -12.14 -17.25 -18.88
N LEU A 322 -12.82 -18.35 -18.54
CA LEU A 322 -14.05 -18.80 -19.18
C LEU A 322 -15.25 -18.50 -18.26
N PRO A 323 -16.32 -17.85 -18.76
CA PRO A 323 -17.57 -17.71 -18.02
C PRO A 323 -18.16 -19.07 -17.63
N CYS A 324 -18.89 -19.14 -16.51
CA CYS A 324 -19.34 -20.42 -15.93
C CYS A 324 -20.12 -21.30 -16.93
N GLY A 325 -21.04 -20.71 -17.72
CA GLY A 325 -21.80 -21.47 -18.72
C GLY A 325 -20.94 -22.09 -19.83
N VAL A 326 -19.90 -21.40 -20.29
CA VAL A 326 -18.96 -21.94 -21.29
C VAL A 326 -18.04 -22.97 -20.65
N ALA A 327 -17.61 -22.73 -19.42
CA ALA A 327 -16.76 -23.63 -18.66
C ALA A 327 -17.43 -24.99 -18.43
N ASP A 328 -18.73 -25.01 -18.09
CA ASP A 328 -19.50 -26.24 -17.91
C ASP A 328 -19.66 -27.03 -19.22
N LEU A 329 -19.89 -26.33 -20.34
CA LEU A 329 -19.95 -26.96 -21.67
C LEU A 329 -18.61 -27.60 -22.06
N VAL A 330 -17.50 -26.90 -21.80
CA VAL A 330 -16.15 -27.38 -22.07
C VAL A 330 -15.82 -28.60 -21.20
N ALA A 331 -16.14 -28.57 -19.91
CA ALA A 331 -15.93 -29.69 -19.01
C ALA A 331 -16.75 -30.93 -19.42
N LYS A 332 -18.02 -30.75 -19.82
CA LYS A 332 -18.84 -31.82 -20.39
C LYS A 332 -18.18 -32.44 -21.62
N ARG A 333 -17.68 -31.60 -22.52
CA ARG A 333 -17.02 -32.05 -23.76
C ARG A 333 -15.70 -32.78 -23.50
N GLU A 334 -14.94 -32.38 -22.49
CA GLU A 334 -13.73 -33.10 -22.07
C GLU A 334 -14.04 -34.49 -21.52
N VAL A 335 -15.05 -34.61 -20.66
CA VAL A 335 -15.47 -35.90 -20.11
C VAL A 335 -15.88 -36.85 -21.24
N GLU A 336 -16.59 -36.34 -22.25
CA GLU A 336 -16.88 -37.11 -23.47
C GLU A 336 -15.61 -37.55 -24.20
N LEU A 337 -14.65 -36.64 -24.43
CA LEU A 337 -13.39 -36.96 -25.11
C LEU A 337 -12.54 -37.98 -24.35
N THR A 338 -12.40 -37.86 -23.03
CA THR A 338 -11.65 -38.82 -22.21
C THR A 338 -12.32 -40.19 -22.22
N ARG A 339 -13.66 -40.24 -22.22
CA ARG A 339 -14.41 -41.49 -22.38
C ARG A 339 -14.11 -42.17 -23.73
N TRP A 340 -14.00 -41.39 -24.81
CA TRP A 340 -13.62 -41.90 -26.13
C TRP A 340 -12.17 -42.37 -26.18
N GLN A 341 -11.23 -41.64 -25.56
CA GLN A 341 -9.82 -42.06 -25.47
C GLN A 341 -9.67 -43.39 -24.72
N LEU A 342 -10.38 -43.57 -23.60
CA LEU A 342 -10.37 -44.84 -22.86
C LEU A 342 -10.95 -45.99 -23.70
N TYR A 343 -11.97 -45.71 -24.51
CA TYR A 343 -12.54 -46.70 -25.42
C TYR A 343 -11.55 -47.08 -26.53
N GLU A 344 -10.81 -46.11 -27.08
CA GLU A 344 -9.77 -46.34 -28.09
C GLU A 344 -8.57 -47.11 -27.52
N GLU A 345 -8.09 -46.75 -26.32
CA GLU A 345 -7.02 -47.48 -25.63
C GLU A 345 -7.43 -48.90 -25.30
N HIS A 346 -8.66 -49.11 -24.80
CA HIS A 346 -9.20 -50.44 -24.56
C HIS A 346 -9.31 -51.26 -25.87
N ALA A 347 -9.70 -50.62 -26.98
CA ALA A 347 -9.73 -51.27 -28.29
C ALA A 347 -8.32 -51.62 -28.80
N ARG A 348 -7.33 -50.73 -28.59
CA ARG A 348 -5.90 -51.03 -28.85
C ARG A 348 -5.42 -52.20 -28.02
N GLN A 349 -5.75 -52.22 -26.72
CA GLN A 349 -5.34 -53.26 -25.79
C GLN A 349 -5.94 -54.61 -26.19
N LYS A 350 -7.23 -54.64 -26.52
CA LYS A 350 -7.92 -55.83 -27.05
C LYS A 350 -7.36 -56.29 -28.40
N ALA A 351 -6.98 -55.37 -29.28
CA ALA A 351 -6.32 -55.71 -30.54
C ALA A 351 -4.94 -56.34 -30.28
N ILE A 352 -4.12 -55.75 -29.39
CA ILE A 352 -2.82 -56.31 -28.97
C ILE A 352 -2.99 -57.72 -28.40
N GLU A 353 -3.99 -57.95 -27.55
CA GLU A 353 -4.33 -59.29 -27.03
C GLU A 353 -4.71 -60.26 -28.15
N THR A 354 -5.49 -59.81 -29.15
CA THR A 354 -5.91 -60.65 -30.29
C THR A 354 -4.74 -61.00 -31.23
N PHE A 355 -3.72 -60.13 -31.33
CA PHE A 355 -2.52 -60.39 -32.14
C PHE A 355 -1.47 -61.28 -31.43
N CYS A 356 -1.71 -61.69 -30.17
CA CYS A 356 -0.78 -62.52 -29.37
C CYS A 356 -1.13 -64.02 -29.33
N GLU A 357 -2.09 -64.52 -30.11
CA GLU A 357 -2.52 -65.94 -30.05
C GLU A 357 -1.79 -66.91 -31.02
N SER A 358 -0.73 -66.51 -31.72
CA SER A 358 0.12 -67.46 -32.46
C SER A 358 1.58 -67.32 -32.05
N GLY A 359 2.12 -68.37 -31.44
CA GLY A 359 3.41 -68.38 -30.76
C GLY A 359 4.61 -68.01 -31.63
N GLU A 360 5.39 -67.06 -31.12
CA GLU A 360 6.86 -67.04 -31.01
C GLU A 360 7.25 -65.75 -30.26
N PRO A 361 8.11 -65.78 -29.22
CA PRO A 361 8.48 -64.58 -28.48
C PRO A 361 9.59 -63.85 -29.24
N LEU A 362 9.22 -63.08 -30.27
CA LEU A 362 10.16 -62.14 -30.85
C LEU A 362 10.21 -60.89 -29.95
N MET A 363 11.35 -60.77 -29.27
CA MET A 363 11.84 -59.55 -28.61
C MET A 363 11.31 -58.28 -29.29
N ASN A 364 10.59 -57.46 -28.52
CA ASN A 364 10.83 -56.02 -28.33
C ASN A 364 9.73 -55.42 -27.44
N THR A 365 9.66 -55.91 -26.20
CA THR A 365 9.07 -55.18 -25.07
C THR A 365 10.12 -54.20 -24.59
N VAL A 366 10.01 -52.95 -25.06
CA VAL A 366 10.84 -51.84 -24.58
C VAL A 366 9.89 -50.71 -24.24
N GLY A 367 9.79 -50.39 -22.95
CA GLY A 367 9.15 -49.15 -22.47
C GLY A 367 7.99 -49.30 -21.49
N THR A 368 7.83 -50.45 -20.82
CA THR A 368 6.76 -50.64 -19.83
C THR A 368 7.15 -50.06 -18.46
N LEU A 369 6.20 -49.44 -17.73
CA LEU A 369 6.43 -48.89 -16.38
C LEU A 369 6.93 -49.93 -15.36
N SER A 370 6.64 -51.22 -15.58
CA SER A 370 7.17 -52.32 -14.74
C SER A 370 8.68 -52.47 -14.91
N GLU A 371 9.20 -52.39 -16.14
CA GLU A 371 10.63 -52.48 -16.43
C GLU A 371 11.41 -51.34 -15.76
N PHE A 372 10.84 -50.13 -15.68
CA PHE A 372 11.44 -49.01 -14.96
C PHE A 372 11.54 -49.26 -13.44
N GLN A 373 10.61 -50.01 -12.87
CA GLN A 373 10.64 -50.39 -11.45
C GLN A 373 11.59 -51.56 -11.21
N ASP A 374 11.65 -52.53 -12.13
CA ASP A 374 12.51 -53.71 -12.03
C ASP A 374 14.01 -53.34 -12.18
N ILE A 375 14.32 -52.39 -13.06
CA ILE A 375 15.68 -51.83 -13.24
C ILE A 375 16.15 -51.08 -11.98
N GLN A 376 15.24 -50.50 -11.19
CA GLN A 376 15.59 -49.84 -9.93
C GLN A 376 15.93 -50.82 -8.80
N THR A 377 15.33 -52.00 -8.82
CA THR A 377 15.51 -53.02 -7.77
C THR A 377 16.77 -53.86 -7.96
N GLU A 378 17.12 -54.26 -9.19
CA GLU A 378 18.27 -55.17 -9.43
C GLU A 378 19.65 -54.52 -9.23
N TYR A 379 19.80 -53.23 -9.56
CA TYR A 379 21.07 -52.52 -9.40
C TYR A 379 21.31 -51.96 -7.98
N GLY A 380 20.33 -52.10 -7.08
CA GLY A 380 20.31 -51.43 -5.78
C GLY A 380 21.15 -52.08 -4.67
N GLU A 381 21.41 -53.38 -4.71
CA GLU A 381 21.79 -54.10 -3.47
C GLU A 381 23.29 -54.39 -3.29
N ILE A 382 24.05 -54.64 -4.36
CA ILE A 382 25.45 -55.12 -4.27
C ILE A 382 26.47 -53.97 -4.08
N ILE A 383 26.02 -52.72 -4.26
CA ILE A 383 26.86 -51.51 -4.25
C ILE A 383 26.96 -50.85 -2.84
N LYS A 384 26.10 -51.26 -1.89
CA LYS A 384 25.75 -50.46 -0.71
C LYS A 384 26.93 -50.18 0.24
N GLU A 385 27.71 -51.13 0.73
CA GLU A 385 28.53 -50.84 1.95
C GLU A 385 29.82 -50.02 1.73
N ASN A 386 30.67 -50.37 0.75
CA ASN A 386 31.89 -49.59 0.46
C ASN A 386 31.59 -48.29 -0.31
N LYS A 387 30.61 -48.28 -1.23
CA LYS A 387 30.22 -47.03 -1.87
C LYS A 387 29.50 -46.11 -0.89
N ASN A 388 28.78 -46.58 0.13
CA ASN A 388 28.11 -45.67 1.06
C ASN A 388 29.07 -44.73 1.80
N VAL A 389 30.28 -45.17 2.15
CA VAL A 389 31.28 -44.30 2.81
C VAL A 389 31.88 -43.30 1.81
N GLU A 390 32.21 -43.76 0.61
CA GLU A 390 32.74 -42.91 -0.46
C GLU A 390 31.70 -41.91 -0.98
N ILE A 391 30.44 -42.34 -1.14
CA ILE A 391 29.28 -41.51 -1.48
C ILE A 391 29.03 -40.49 -0.38
N LYS A 392 29.16 -40.84 0.91
CA LYS A 392 29.02 -39.88 2.01
C LYS A 392 30.11 -38.81 1.98
N LEU A 393 31.38 -39.20 1.76
CA LEU A 393 32.50 -38.25 1.65
C LEU A 393 32.39 -37.36 0.41
N GLU A 394 32.00 -37.94 -0.73
CA GLU A 394 31.79 -37.19 -1.97
C GLU A 394 30.58 -36.25 -1.85
N ALA A 395 29.50 -36.69 -1.19
CA ALA A 395 28.36 -35.84 -0.88
C ALA A 395 28.71 -34.70 0.08
N GLU A 396 29.55 -34.95 1.10
CA GLU A 396 30.03 -33.90 2.02
C GLU A 396 30.92 -32.90 1.29
N LYS A 397 31.82 -33.37 0.41
CA LYS A 397 32.63 -32.52 -0.46
C LYS A 397 31.75 -31.66 -1.36
N GLU A 398 30.80 -32.25 -2.05
CA GLU A 398 29.89 -31.54 -2.95
C GLU A 398 29.02 -30.52 -2.19
N GLN A 399 28.59 -30.83 -0.97
CA GLN A 399 27.88 -29.90 -0.10
C GLN A 399 28.76 -28.70 0.27
N LEU A 400 30.01 -28.92 0.67
CA LEU A 400 30.96 -27.85 0.99
C LEU A 400 31.30 -27.00 -0.23
N GLU A 401 31.48 -27.62 -1.40
CA GLU A 401 31.69 -26.88 -2.65
C GLU A 401 30.46 -26.08 -3.06
N ARG A 402 29.25 -26.64 -2.90
CA ARG A 402 27.99 -25.91 -3.12
C ARG A 402 27.91 -24.69 -2.21
N GLU A 403 28.26 -24.84 -0.94
CA GLU A 403 28.24 -23.74 0.02
C GLU A 403 29.35 -22.72 -0.27
N LEU A 404 30.54 -23.16 -0.69
CA LEU A 404 31.61 -22.27 -1.14
C LEU A 404 31.17 -21.44 -2.35
N ARG A 405 30.59 -22.06 -3.39
CA ARG A 405 30.02 -21.34 -4.56
C ARG A 405 28.96 -20.34 -4.12
N ASN A 406 28.13 -20.69 -3.14
CA ASN A 406 27.10 -19.81 -2.59
C ASN A 406 27.71 -18.60 -1.86
N GLN A 407 28.71 -18.81 -1.00
CA GLN A 407 29.40 -17.73 -0.28
C GLN A 407 30.20 -16.83 -1.23
N GLU A 408 30.90 -17.39 -2.21
CA GLU A 408 31.62 -16.63 -3.24
C GLU A 408 30.66 -15.78 -4.09
N ARG A 409 29.51 -16.34 -4.50
CA ARG A 409 28.47 -15.58 -5.21
C ARG A 409 27.93 -14.44 -4.35
N LYS A 410 27.66 -14.67 -3.06
CA LYS A 410 27.21 -13.63 -2.12
C LYS A 410 28.27 -12.54 -1.94
N PHE A 411 29.54 -12.93 -1.79
CA PHE A 411 30.67 -12.00 -1.68
C PHE A 411 30.83 -11.15 -2.94
N PHE A 412 30.73 -11.76 -4.12
CA PHE A 412 30.75 -11.04 -5.40
C PHE A 412 29.63 -10.00 -5.51
N ILE A 413 28.40 -10.36 -5.12
CA ILE A 413 27.26 -9.43 -5.08
C ILE A 413 27.53 -8.26 -4.11
N LEU A 414 28.12 -8.52 -2.95
CA LEU A 414 28.48 -7.48 -1.98
C LEU A 414 29.54 -6.54 -2.55
N ASN A 415 30.60 -7.05 -3.17
CA ASN A 415 31.63 -6.23 -3.80
C ASN A 415 31.06 -5.35 -4.91
N LYS A 416 30.19 -5.89 -5.77
CA LYS A 416 29.49 -5.11 -6.80
C LYS A 416 28.59 -4.02 -6.21
N LYS A 417 27.98 -4.27 -5.03
CA LYS A 417 27.22 -3.24 -4.31
C LYS A 417 28.12 -2.18 -3.69
N ILE A 418 29.28 -2.57 -3.15
CA ILE A 418 30.29 -1.64 -2.64
C ILE A 418 30.75 -0.72 -3.78
N GLU A 419 31.12 -1.28 -4.93
CA GLU A 419 31.57 -0.54 -6.11
C GLU A 419 30.54 0.50 -6.59
N LYS A 420 29.27 0.10 -6.69
CA LYS A 420 28.17 1.02 -7.03
C LYS A 420 28.07 2.17 -6.02
N SER A 421 28.11 1.84 -4.73
CA SER A 421 28.01 2.83 -3.65
C SER A 421 29.23 3.77 -3.63
N THR A 422 30.43 3.24 -3.90
CA THR A 422 31.66 4.05 -4.00
C THR A 422 31.63 4.97 -5.21
N ASN A 423 31.06 4.53 -6.34
CA ASN A 423 30.88 5.34 -7.54
C ASN A 423 29.86 6.46 -7.32
N GLU A 424 28.79 6.21 -6.56
CA GLU A 424 27.85 7.27 -6.16
C GLU A 424 28.50 8.27 -5.21
N LEU A 425 29.31 7.79 -4.26
CA LEU A 425 30.04 8.64 -3.34
C LEU A 425 31.09 9.50 -4.06
N SER A 426 31.80 8.95 -5.06
CA SER A 426 32.76 9.72 -5.86
C SER A 426 32.05 10.79 -6.69
N LYS A 427 30.89 10.49 -7.31
CA LYS A 427 30.04 11.48 -8.00
C LYS A 427 29.58 12.62 -7.09
N LEU A 428 29.32 12.33 -5.81
CA LEU A 428 28.95 13.37 -4.83
C LEU A 428 30.17 14.18 -4.39
N ASN A 429 31.33 13.54 -4.24
CA ASN A 429 32.56 14.24 -3.91
C ASN A 429 33.08 15.07 -5.08
N SER A 430 32.88 14.66 -6.33
CA SER A 430 33.30 15.43 -7.52
C SER A 430 32.47 16.70 -7.73
N GLN A 431 31.23 16.72 -7.21
CA GLN A 431 30.42 17.93 -7.13
C GLN A 431 30.92 18.92 -6.08
N ARG A 432 31.90 18.51 -5.26
CA ARG A 432 32.53 19.34 -4.26
C ARG A 432 33.91 19.74 -4.77
N THR A 433 34.08 21.00 -5.06
CA THR A 433 35.38 21.65 -5.25
C THR A 433 35.81 22.20 -3.88
N PRO A 434 36.82 21.61 -3.20
CA PRO A 434 37.36 22.24 -1.99
C PRO A 434 37.80 23.67 -2.34
N ALA A 435 37.44 24.65 -1.52
CA ALA A 435 38.00 25.98 -1.67
C ALA A 435 39.53 25.89 -1.51
N GLU A 436 40.28 26.50 -2.43
CA GLU A 436 41.72 26.66 -2.28
C GLU A 436 41.98 27.50 -1.03
N GLN A 437 43.01 27.13 -0.26
CA GLN A 437 43.41 27.94 0.89
C GLN A 437 44.02 29.24 0.36
N ASP A 438 43.47 30.38 0.77
CA ASP A 438 44.07 31.68 0.51
C ASP A 438 45.49 31.70 1.09
N VAL A 439 46.45 32.20 0.29
CA VAL A 439 47.89 32.19 0.62
C VAL A 439 48.21 33.19 1.74
N ASP A 440 47.33 34.18 1.95
CA ASP A 440 47.44 35.24 2.96
C ASP A 440 46.76 34.84 4.28
N GLN A 441 47.19 33.73 4.90
CA GLN A 441 46.68 33.34 6.22
C GLN A 441 47.23 34.27 7.32
N GLU A 442 46.34 34.88 8.11
CA GLU A 442 46.72 35.67 9.29
C GLU A 442 47.57 34.80 10.24
N MET A 443 48.81 35.22 10.48
CA MET A 443 49.72 34.55 11.43
C MET A 443 49.28 34.87 12.87
N MET A 444 48.61 33.92 13.50
CA MET A 444 48.15 34.03 14.89
C MET A 444 49.27 33.65 15.87
N THR A 445 49.50 34.49 16.88
CA THR A 445 50.43 34.18 17.99
C THR A 445 49.87 33.07 18.87
N GLU A 446 50.75 32.34 19.56
CA GLU A 446 50.34 31.24 20.45
C GLU A 446 49.49 31.73 21.64
N GLU A 447 49.82 32.91 22.16
CA GLU A 447 49.07 33.57 23.24
C GLU A 447 47.63 33.92 22.83
N GLU A 448 47.46 34.52 21.64
CA GLU A 448 46.13 34.80 21.10
C GLU A 448 45.33 33.51 20.88
N LYS A 449 45.97 32.42 20.41
CA LYS A 449 45.31 31.12 20.24
C LYS A 449 44.82 30.55 21.57
N GLU A 450 45.63 30.64 22.62
CA GLU A 450 45.25 30.13 23.95
C GLU A 450 44.13 30.95 24.59
N CYS A 451 44.16 32.29 24.40
CA CYS A 451 43.07 33.18 24.81
C CYS A 451 41.75 32.81 24.11
N LEU A 452 41.76 32.71 22.78
CA LEU A 452 40.58 32.37 21.97
C LEU A 452 40.05 30.96 22.28
N ARG A 453 40.95 30.00 22.57
CA ARG A 453 40.59 28.66 23.04
C ARG A 453 39.84 28.73 24.37
N THR A 454 40.37 29.48 25.34
CA THR A 454 39.76 29.64 26.67
C THR A 454 38.37 30.26 26.56
N ILE A 455 38.22 31.29 25.72
CA ILE A 455 36.92 31.93 25.42
C ILE A 455 35.98 30.90 24.79
N GLY A 456 36.40 30.24 23.71
CA GLY A 456 35.58 29.28 22.96
C GLY A 456 35.11 28.09 23.81
N LEU A 457 35.90 27.62 24.78
CA LEU A 457 35.48 26.57 25.69
C LEU A 457 34.40 27.04 26.68
N LYS A 458 34.55 28.25 27.24
CA LYS A 458 33.59 28.86 28.18
C LYS A 458 32.27 29.27 27.51
N MET A 459 32.26 29.43 26.19
CA MET A 459 31.05 29.79 25.45
C MET A 459 29.93 28.74 25.56
N HIS A 460 28.73 29.22 25.89
CA HIS A 460 27.52 28.40 25.96
C HIS A 460 26.88 28.13 24.59
N SER A 461 26.85 29.10 23.67
CA SER A 461 26.26 28.84 22.35
C SER A 461 27.26 28.12 21.45
N CYS A 462 26.80 27.01 20.90
CA CYS A 462 27.57 26.08 20.11
C CYS A 462 26.78 25.62 18.88
N LEU A 463 27.50 25.22 17.84
CA LEU A 463 26.92 24.64 16.64
C LEU A 463 27.17 23.13 16.65
N VAL A 464 26.11 22.32 16.57
CA VAL A 464 26.23 20.86 16.65
C VAL A 464 26.27 20.24 15.25
N LEU A 465 27.33 19.49 14.97
CA LEU A 465 27.48 18.70 13.75
C LEU A 465 26.82 17.34 13.91
N GLY A 466 25.71 17.15 13.20
CA GLY A 466 25.00 15.88 13.12
C GLY A 466 25.54 14.95 12.02
N ARG A 467 24.77 13.89 11.72
CA ARG A 467 25.13 12.84 10.74
C ARG A 467 25.49 13.37 9.34
N ARG A 468 24.95 14.52 8.94
CA ARG A 468 25.16 15.12 7.61
C ARG A 468 26.56 15.72 7.45
N GLY A 469 27.30 15.92 8.54
CA GLY A 469 28.59 16.59 8.53
C GLY A 469 28.48 18.05 8.11
N VAL A 470 29.51 18.55 7.43
CA VAL A 470 29.61 19.93 6.92
C VAL A 470 28.83 20.06 5.61
N PHE A 471 27.87 20.98 5.57
CA PHE A 471 27.07 21.32 4.39
C PHE A 471 26.66 22.79 4.47
N ASN A 472 26.04 23.34 3.42
CA ASN A 472 25.80 24.79 3.33
C ASN A 472 25.18 25.44 4.59
N GLY A 473 24.15 24.82 5.17
CA GLY A 473 23.48 25.35 6.36
C GLY A 473 24.35 25.38 7.63
N VAL A 474 25.40 24.56 7.70
CA VAL A 474 26.41 24.64 8.78
C VAL A 474 27.22 25.93 8.62
N MET A 475 27.64 26.25 7.40
CA MET A 475 28.42 27.44 7.11
C MET A 475 27.63 28.72 7.33
N GLU A 476 26.37 28.73 6.90
CA GLU A 476 25.42 29.81 7.22
C GLU A 476 25.31 30.01 8.74
N GLY A 477 25.24 28.89 9.49
CA GLY A 477 25.25 28.90 10.94
C GLY A 477 26.54 29.47 11.55
N LEU A 478 27.71 29.13 10.99
CA LEU A 478 29.01 29.69 11.40
C LEU A 478 29.03 31.21 11.19
N HIS A 479 28.72 31.67 9.98
CA HIS A 479 28.70 33.10 9.65
C HIS A 479 27.67 33.87 10.48
N GLN A 480 26.55 33.25 10.85
CA GLN A 480 25.58 33.87 11.76
C GLN A 480 26.15 34.06 13.17
N HIS A 481 26.91 33.08 13.70
CA HIS A 481 27.58 33.26 14.99
C HIS A 481 28.66 34.35 14.91
N TRP A 482 29.41 34.39 13.80
CA TRP A 482 30.43 35.39 13.55
C TRP A 482 29.93 36.83 13.39
N LYS A 483 28.62 37.00 13.17
CA LYS A 483 27.98 38.32 13.17
C LYS A 483 28.02 39.00 14.54
N HIS A 484 27.96 38.21 15.61
CA HIS A 484 27.82 38.73 16.97
C HIS A 484 28.97 38.30 17.89
N ARG A 485 29.91 37.49 17.38
CA ARG A 485 31.02 36.91 18.13
C ARG A 485 32.21 36.70 17.22
N GLU A 486 33.40 36.63 17.81
CA GLU A 486 34.64 36.41 17.05
C GLU A 486 35.01 34.92 16.97
N VAL A 487 34.56 34.13 17.93
CA VAL A 487 34.86 32.70 18.07
C VAL A 487 33.57 31.89 17.95
N VAL A 488 33.67 30.70 17.33
CA VAL A 488 32.59 29.73 17.25
C VAL A 488 33.03 28.38 17.79
N LYS A 489 32.21 27.84 18.69
CA LYS A 489 32.34 26.48 19.23
C LYS A 489 31.49 25.51 18.43
N VAL A 490 32.13 24.60 17.70
CA VAL A 490 31.44 23.55 16.92
C VAL A 490 31.62 22.21 17.61
N ILE A 491 30.52 21.53 17.94
CA ILE A 491 30.55 20.25 18.65
C ILE A 491 30.29 19.10 17.66
N THR A 492 31.17 18.10 17.66
CA THR A 492 31.06 16.88 16.85
C THR A 492 30.95 15.63 17.73
N MET A 493 30.08 14.70 17.34
CA MET A 493 29.93 13.38 17.98
C MET A 493 30.76 12.28 17.30
N GLN A 494 31.75 12.66 16.49
CA GLN A 494 32.62 11.70 15.82
C GLN A 494 33.56 11.05 16.85
N LYS A 495 33.70 9.72 16.77
CA LYS A 495 34.53 8.95 17.72
C LYS A 495 36.03 9.00 17.39
N LEU A 496 36.37 9.04 16.11
CA LEU A 496 37.74 8.95 15.63
C LEU A 496 38.36 10.34 15.49
N LEU A 497 39.45 10.61 16.21
CA LEU A 497 40.15 11.89 16.15
C LEU A 497 40.62 12.25 14.73
N ARG A 498 41.06 11.26 13.92
CA ARG A 498 41.40 11.49 12.51
C ARG A 498 40.24 12.06 11.70
N GLN A 499 39.01 11.62 11.96
CA GLN A 499 37.81 12.15 11.29
C GLN A 499 37.48 13.57 11.78
N VAL A 500 37.66 13.82 13.08
CA VAL A 500 37.47 15.16 13.67
C VAL A 500 38.47 16.14 13.06
N MET A 501 39.75 15.77 12.98
CA MET A 501 40.78 16.59 12.35
C MET A 501 40.50 16.86 10.88
N HIS A 502 40.05 15.86 10.11
CA HIS A 502 39.64 16.07 8.73
C HIS A 502 38.45 17.03 8.65
N THR A 503 37.47 16.90 9.56
CA THR A 503 36.31 17.79 9.63
C THR A 503 36.71 19.22 10.02
N ALA A 504 37.69 19.38 10.92
CA ALA A 504 38.21 20.68 11.33
C ALA A 504 38.90 21.40 10.16
N LYS A 505 39.81 20.72 9.45
CA LYS A 505 40.44 21.22 8.22
C LYS A 505 39.41 21.59 7.15
N LEU A 506 38.34 20.80 7.08
CA LEU A 506 37.25 21.04 6.16
C LEU A 506 36.44 22.30 6.49
N LEU A 507 36.18 22.53 7.77
CA LEU A 507 35.50 23.72 8.22
C LEU A 507 36.36 24.96 7.99
N GLU A 508 37.65 24.88 8.28
CA GLU A 508 38.64 25.92 8.00
C GLU A 508 38.64 26.31 6.51
N ALA A 509 38.86 25.34 5.62
CA ALA A 509 38.90 25.60 4.18
C ALA A 509 37.59 26.20 3.61
N GLU A 510 36.43 25.74 4.08
CA GLU A 510 35.15 26.16 3.51
C GLU A 510 34.62 27.46 4.14
N SER A 511 35.00 27.76 5.38
CA SER A 511 34.53 28.96 6.10
C SER A 511 35.44 30.16 5.92
N GLY A 512 36.71 29.93 5.56
CA GLY A 512 37.78 30.93 5.60
C GLY A 512 38.18 31.33 7.03
N GLY A 513 37.64 30.64 8.04
CA GLY A 513 38.00 30.87 9.45
C GLY A 513 39.22 30.07 9.86
N ILE A 514 39.94 30.57 10.86
CA ILE A 514 41.19 30.00 11.35
C ILE A 514 40.88 28.95 12.42
N LEU A 515 41.42 27.75 12.25
CA LEU A 515 41.31 26.69 13.26
C LEU A 515 42.17 27.04 14.48
N VAL A 516 41.54 27.20 15.65
CA VAL A 516 42.24 27.53 16.92
C VAL A 516 42.63 26.27 17.67
N SER A 517 41.65 25.43 18.02
CA SER A 517 41.89 24.19 18.77
C SER A 517 40.84 23.12 18.48
N VAL A 518 41.22 21.85 18.71
CA VAL A 518 40.31 20.70 18.73
C VAL A 518 40.43 20.03 20.09
N ASP A 519 39.41 20.20 20.93
CA ASP A 519 39.40 19.77 22.32
C ASP A 519 38.42 18.61 22.56
N ARG A 520 38.79 17.67 23.43
CA ARG A 520 37.94 16.54 23.83
C ARG A 520 37.02 16.97 24.98
N LEU A 521 35.72 16.72 24.87
CA LEU A 521 34.73 16.98 25.91
C LEU A 521 34.14 15.66 26.45
N LYS A 522 33.37 15.74 27.54
CA LYS A 522 32.59 14.62 28.08
C LYS A 522 31.65 14.02 27.02
N GLU A 523 31.09 14.88 26.16
CA GLU A 523 30.26 14.50 25.03
C GLU A 523 30.90 14.97 23.72
N GLY A 524 31.75 14.12 23.13
CA GLY A 524 32.34 14.34 21.81
C GLY A 524 33.56 15.26 21.79
N HIS A 525 33.72 16.02 20.69
CA HIS A 525 34.86 16.90 20.45
C HIS A 525 34.38 18.31 20.08
N ALA A 526 34.98 19.34 20.68
CA ALA A 526 34.78 20.72 20.29
C ALA A 526 35.88 21.16 19.31
N ILE A 527 35.46 21.75 18.21
CA ILE A 527 36.30 22.42 17.23
C ILE A 527 36.06 23.92 17.42
N ILE A 528 37.10 24.66 17.74
CA ILE A 528 37.04 26.10 17.96
C ILE A 528 37.60 26.78 16.72
N ILE A 529 36.76 27.62 16.09
CA ILE A 529 37.11 28.33 14.86
C ILE A 529 36.98 29.83 15.11
N TYR A 530 38.04 30.55 14.77
CA TYR A 530 38.10 32.00 14.83
C TYR A 530 37.78 32.60 13.46
N ARG A 531 37.09 33.74 13.48
CA ARG A 531 36.60 34.41 12.29
C ARG A 531 37.69 35.00 11.38
N GLY A 532 38.80 35.47 11.96
CA GLY A 532 39.78 36.33 11.29
C GLY A 532 39.48 37.82 11.49
N LYS A 533 40.53 38.63 11.60
CA LYS A 533 40.41 40.10 11.74
C LYS A 533 39.85 40.72 10.45
N ASN A 534 40.19 40.14 9.29
CA ASN A 534 39.78 40.58 7.96
C ASN A 534 38.44 40.03 7.46
N TYR A 535 37.62 39.46 8.34
CA TYR A 535 36.37 38.86 7.92
C TYR A 535 35.36 39.86 7.38
N GLN A 536 34.92 39.60 6.16
CA GLN A 536 33.77 40.26 5.56
C GLN A 536 32.63 39.27 5.40
N ARG A 537 31.41 39.73 5.70
CA ARG A 537 30.23 38.88 5.54
C ARG A 537 30.02 38.59 4.04
N PRO A 538 29.96 37.32 3.61
CA PRO A 538 29.62 37.00 2.24
C PRO A 538 28.26 37.60 1.86
N LEU A 539 28.21 38.39 0.79
CA LEU A 539 26.97 39.02 0.30
C LEU A 539 25.98 38.00 -0.26
N ARG A 540 26.47 36.85 -0.70
CA ARG A 540 25.67 35.69 -1.09
C ARG A 540 25.99 34.53 -0.14
N PRO A 541 25.00 33.76 0.35
CA PRO A 541 25.28 32.51 1.05
C PRO A 541 26.14 31.65 0.12
N THR A 542 27.34 31.31 0.58
CA THR A 542 28.45 30.67 -0.14
C THR A 542 27.96 29.76 -1.27
N GLY A 543 28.15 30.22 -2.51
CA GLY A 543 27.64 29.54 -3.70
C GLY A 543 28.70 28.67 -4.34
N GLY A 544 28.40 27.37 -4.49
CA GLY A 544 29.05 26.47 -5.46
C GLY A 544 29.64 25.20 -4.87
N ASN A 545 30.51 25.33 -3.87
CA ASN A 545 31.46 24.28 -3.50
C ASN A 545 30.89 23.20 -2.56
N LEU A 546 29.87 23.53 -1.77
CA LEU A 546 29.32 22.62 -0.75
C LEU A 546 28.06 21.87 -1.18
N LEU A 547 27.92 20.68 -0.61
CA LEU A 547 26.73 19.86 -0.81
C LEU A 547 25.48 20.52 -0.21
N SER A 548 24.36 20.40 -0.92
CA SER A 548 23.04 20.76 -0.38
C SER A 548 22.65 19.83 0.77
N LYS A 549 21.74 20.27 1.65
CA LYS A 549 21.27 19.48 2.81
C LYS A 549 20.82 18.06 2.45
N ARG A 550 20.18 17.88 1.29
CA ARG A 550 19.74 16.57 0.78
C ARG A 550 20.93 15.72 0.31
N LYS A 551 21.82 16.30 -0.50
CA LYS A 551 23.02 15.60 -1.02
C LYS A 551 23.99 15.21 0.10
N ALA A 552 24.16 16.07 1.11
CA ALA A 552 24.98 15.79 2.29
C ALA A 552 24.43 14.62 3.13
N LEU A 553 23.10 14.54 3.29
CA LEU A 553 22.48 13.38 3.92
C LEU A 553 22.69 12.11 3.08
N HIS A 554 22.52 12.20 1.77
CA HIS A 554 22.75 11.07 0.87
C HIS A 554 24.19 10.55 0.96
N ARG A 555 25.19 11.45 0.92
CA ARG A 555 26.61 11.10 1.10
C ARG A 555 26.86 10.38 2.43
N SER A 556 26.24 10.86 3.52
CA SER A 556 26.35 10.23 4.84
C SER A 556 25.75 8.81 4.86
N LEU A 557 24.58 8.62 4.25
CA LEU A 557 23.95 7.31 4.13
C LEU A 557 24.78 6.35 3.27
N GLU A 558 25.35 6.81 2.16
CA GLU A 558 26.22 5.99 1.32
C GLU A 558 27.53 5.63 2.02
N MET A 559 28.13 6.53 2.81
CA MET A 559 29.28 6.18 3.66
C MET A 559 28.93 5.11 4.68
N GLN A 560 27.79 5.24 5.36
CA GLN A 560 27.31 4.25 6.33
C GLN A 560 27.05 2.89 5.64
N ARG A 561 26.42 2.91 4.46
CA ARG A 561 26.14 1.73 3.65
C ARG A 561 27.42 1.02 3.25
N ILE A 562 28.42 1.73 2.73
CA ILE A 562 29.74 1.17 2.38
C ILE A 562 30.38 0.52 3.61
N GLY A 563 30.35 1.19 4.76
CA GLY A 563 30.88 0.63 6.02
C GLY A 563 30.22 -0.71 6.38
N SER A 564 28.89 -0.77 6.34
CA SER A 564 28.15 -2.01 6.61
C SER A 564 28.43 -3.11 5.58
N LEU A 565 28.49 -2.76 4.29
CA LEU A 565 28.76 -3.71 3.22
C LEU A 565 30.18 -4.26 3.32
N LYS A 566 31.18 -3.44 3.66
CA LYS A 566 32.56 -3.89 3.89
C LYS A 566 32.66 -4.85 5.07
N PHE A 567 31.93 -4.59 6.15
CA PHE A 567 31.85 -5.51 7.29
C PHE A 567 31.30 -6.88 6.86
N PHE A 568 30.16 -6.91 6.16
CA PHE A 568 29.60 -8.17 5.66
C PHE A 568 30.49 -8.83 4.62
N ALA A 569 31.14 -8.08 3.74
CA ALA A 569 32.07 -8.63 2.75
C ALA A 569 33.26 -9.31 3.46
N SER A 570 33.81 -8.69 4.50
CA SER A 570 34.89 -9.28 5.31
C SER A 570 34.46 -10.56 6.02
N GLN A 571 33.26 -10.58 6.63
CA GLN A 571 32.72 -11.79 7.25
C GLN A 571 32.53 -12.93 6.23
N ARG A 572 32.05 -12.60 5.02
CA ARG A 572 31.88 -13.60 3.96
C ARG A 572 33.22 -14.10 3.46
N GLN A 573 34.21 -13.22 3.29
CA GLN A 573 35.56 -13.60 2.91
C GLN A 573 36.19 -14.56 3.92
N GLN A 574 36.02 -14.32 5.22
CA GLN A 574 36.45 -15.24 6.27
C GLN A 574 35.77 -16.61 6.15
N ALA A 575 34.44 -16.64 5.99
CA ALA A 575 33.71 -17.89 5.79
C ALA A 575 34.17 -18.65 4.53
N THR A 576 34.53 -17.95 3.45
CA THR A 576 35.10 -18.59 2.26
C THR A 576 36.46 -19.23 2.54
N LEU A 577 37.32 -18.57 3.32
CA LEU A 577 38.61 -19.12 3.72
C LEU A 577 38.43 -20.37 4.60
N ASP A 578 37.51 -20.32 5.56
CA ASP A 578 37.21 -21.47 6.42
C ASP A 578 36.69 -22.68 5.63
N LEU A 579 35.83 -22.45 4.63
CA LEU A 579 35.33 -23.51 3.76
C LEU A 579 36.42 -24.11 2.87
N LYS A 580 37.35 -23.28 2.37
CA LYS A 580 38.53 -23.76 1.60
C LYS A 580 39.42 -24.65 2.46
N LEU A 581 39.70 -24.24 3.70
CA LEU A 581 40.45 -25.06 4.65
C LEU A 581 39.75 -26.40 4.94
N LYS A 582 38.42 -26.40 5.12
CA LYS A 582 37.66 -27.65 5.33
C LYS A 582 37.74 -28.58 4.12
N LEU A 583 37.61 -28.04 2.90
CA LEU A 583 37.79 -28.83 1.68
C LEU A 583 39.19 -29.45 1.60
N GLU A 584 40.25 -28.67 1.87
CA GLU A 584 41.62 -29.19 1.91
C GLU A 584 41.81 -30.30 2.96
N THR A 585 41.17 -30.19 4.14
CA THR A 585 41.24 -31.25 5.16
C THR A 585 40.52 -32.53 4.74
N LEU A 586 39.38 -32.42 4.03
CA LEU A 586 38.68 -33.60 3.50
C LEU A 586 39.45 -34.26 2.37
N GLU A 587 40.09 -33.48 1.49
CA GLU A 587 40.94 -34.03 0.43
C GLU A 587 42.16 -34.77 0.99
N LYS A 588 42.74 -34.28 2.09
CA LYS A 588 43.80 -35.00 2.82
C LYS A 588 43.29 -36.31 3.43
N LYS A 589 42.08 -36.32 4.01
CA LYS A 589 41.44 -37.54 4.54
C LYS A 589 41.07 -38.57 3.48
N LYS A 590 40.81 -38.16 2.24
CA LYS A 590 40.56 -39.08 1.12
C LYS A 590 41.85 -39.73 0.60
N ARG A 591 43.01 -39.10 0.82
CA ARG A 591 44.34 -39.58 0.37
C ARG A 591 45.09 -40.42 1.40
N SER A 592 44.74 -40.31 2.68
CA SER A 592 45.22 -41.17 3.78
C SER A 592 44.29 -42.36 3.94
#